data_AF-A0A2T7P2C8-F1
#
_entry.id   AF-A0A2T7P2C8-F1
#
_cell.length_a   1.000
_cell.length_b   1.000
_cell.length_c   1.000
_cell.angle_alpha   90.00
_cell.angle_beta   90.00
_cell.angle_gamma   90.00
#
_symmetry.space_group_name_H-M   'P 1'
#
loop_
_entity.id
_entity.type
_entity.pdbx_description
1 polymer ?
#
loop_
_entity_poly.entity_id
_entity_poly.type
_entity_poly.pdbx_seq_one_letter_code
_entity_poly.pdbx_strand_id
1 'polypeptide(L)'
;MGNDTNELQNFTASSSLPGVVFGPAAALFSREGAWRPSEDDITQFIQIDLGKAYHVTHIVIRGDEAGSYVSLFRLLHSDDNIRWHPYSEDNIVDKFFSGNVDSQTDRTILLTQPLTARYIRLNPLSWENHIALKIDIRGCSSTEGQHLCKVPFPPDKGAVSCEGNVSRQVCTAFCLGNLVFENKGPAIHYSCNEESDEISARGFPPCIGEFTKKNRMMYIISAGSCMFEEIDCLNVASSNYQYCGSCHHFSTCSSGYLYVRACPEQLEYDARKGQCEYRSSTCSTSHVSRRAQMSTIYSSIRLVHWAVTPTTVN
;
A
#
# COMPACT_ATOMS: atom_id res chain seq x y z
N MET A 1 -2.09 20.74 -5.84
CA MET A 1 -2.77 21.99 -5.41
C MET A 1 -1.93 22.55 -4.27
N GLY A 2 -1.30 23.71 -4.35
CA GLY A 2 -1.82 24.98 -4.84
C GLY A 2 -2.26 25.79 -3.63
N ASN A 3 -1.28 26.45 -3.00
CA ASN A 3 -1.39 27.57 -2.06
C ASN A 3 -2.80 27.88 -1.49
N ASP A 4 -3.22 27.16 -0.46
CA ASP A 4 -4.16 27.66 0.54
C ASP A 4 -3.48 27.58 1.90
N THR A 5 -3.09 28.75 2.37
CA THR A 5 -2.50 29.02 3.67
C THR A 5 -3.47 28.66 4.80
N ASN A 6 -2.94 28.20 5.94
CA ASN A 6 -3.50 28.53 7.25
C ASN A 6 -4.78 27.83 7.74
N GLU A 7 -5.06 26.58 7.38
CA GLU A 7 -5.81 25.74 8.35
C GLU A 7 -4.82 25.39 9.47
N LEU A 8 -4.99 26.01 10.65
CA LEU A 8 -4.06 25.94 11.78
C LEU A 8 -3.69 24.50 12.15
N GLN A 9 -2.61 23.98 11.59
CA GLN A 9 -1.90 22.86 12.21
C GLN A 9 -1.43 23.37 13.56
N ASN A 10 -2.10 22.93 14.62
CA ASN A 10 -1.80 23.39 15.96
C ASN A 10 -0.71 22.49 16.54
N PHE A 11 0.48 23.06 16.70
CA PHE A 11 1.63 22.35 17.24
C PHE A 11 1.62 22.46 18.76
N THR A 12 1.69 21.30 19.41
CA THR A 12 1.91 21.17 20.85
C THR A 12 3.06 20.20 21.09
N ALA A 13 3.63 20.17 22.28
CA ALA A 13 4.74 19.27 22.59
C ALA A 13 4.69 18.84 24.05
N SER A 14 5.48 17.83 24.39
CA SER A 14 5.73 17.42 25.78
C SER A 14 6.31 18.57 26.61
N SER A 15 7.28 19.28 26.04
CA SER A 15 8.01 20.38 26.65
C SER A 15 8.68 21.22 25.55
N SER A 16 9.26 22.37 25.91
CA SER A 16 10.07 23.18 24.99
C SER A 16 11.12 23.99 25.74
N LEU A 17 12.28 24.20 25.13
CA LEU A 17 13.23 25.19 25.63
C LEU A 17 12.60 26.60 25.63
N PRO A 18 13.04 27.50 26.54
CA PRO A 18 12.58 28.87 26.53
C PRO A 18 12.92 29.58 25.21
N GLY A 19 11.95 30.29 24.64
CA GLY A 19 12.13 31.09 23.42
C GLY A 19 11.25 30.63 22.26
N VAL A 20 10.82 31.60 21.45
CA VAL A 20 9.85 31.35 20.37
C VAL A 20 10.44 30.44 19.28
N VAL A 21 11.75 30.52 19.05
CA VAL A 21 12.48 29.73 18.05
C VAL A 21 12.69 28.26 18.43
N PHE A 22 12.35 27.87 19.68
CA PHE A 22 12.44 26.49 20.17
C PHE A 22 11.08 25.89 20.54
N GLY A 23 10.03 26.71 20.55
CA GLY A 23 8.67 26.27 20.86
C GLY A 23 8.09 25.34 19.79
N PRO A 24 6.92 24.72 20.04
CA PRO A 24 6.33 23.74 19.12
C PRO A 24 6.05 24.31 17.73
N ALA A 25 5.64 25.58 17.65
CA ALA A 25 5.38 26.25 16.39
C ALA A 25 6.64 26.42 15.52
N ALA A 26 7.85 26.45 16.11
CA ALA A 26 9.11 26.55 15.37
C ALA A 26 9.42 25.27 14.57
N ALA A 27 8.72 24.16 14.83
CA ALA A 27 8.82 22.97 14.01
C ALA A 27 8.23 23.15 12.60
N LEU A 28 7.40 24.16 12.37
CA LEU A 28 6.91 24.47 11.04
C LEU A 28 8.06 24.94 10.13
N PHE A 29 8.15 24.37 8.94
CA PHE A 29 9.19 24.75 7.96
C PHE A 29 9.18 26.23 7.59
N SER A 30 8.00 26.87 7.62
CA SER A 30 7.81 28.30 7.35
C SER A 30 8.25 29.23 8.49
N ARG A 31 8.61 28.68 9.66
CA ARG A 31 9.08 29.46 10.81
C ARG A 31 10.59 29.31 11.00
N GLU A 32 11.16 30.31 11.66
CA GLU A 32 12.57 30.32 12.08
C GLU A 32 12.76 29.40 13.30
N GLY A 33 13.95 28.80 13.40
CA GLY A 33 14.29 27.86 14.48
C GLY A 33 13.81 26.44 14.21
N ALA A 34 13.70 25.65 15.26
CA ALA A 34 13.22 24.27 15.24
C ALA A 34 12.67 23.93 16.63
N TRP A 35 11.67 23.06 16.74
CA TRP A 35 11.22 22.64 18.06
C TRP A 35 12.34 21.88 18.79
N ARG A 36 12.57 22.25 20.05
CA ARG A 36 13.49 21.57 20.96
C ARG A 36 12.82 21.36 22.32
N PRO A 37 12.72 20.11 22.83
CA PRO A 37 12.20 19.85 24.17
C PRO A 37 13.15 20.39 25.25
N SER A 38 12.64 20.51 26.47
CA SER A 38 13.46 20.96 27.62
C SER A 38 14.52 19.92 28.03
N GLU A 39 14.26 18.64 27.78
CA GLU A 39 15.15 17.52 28.09
C GLU A 39 15.36 16.67 26.84
N ASP A 40 16.55 16.07 26.69
CA ASP A 40 16.87 15.14 25.61
C ASP A 40 16.69 13.69 26.09
N ASP A 41 15.45 13.21 26.05
CA ASP A 41 15.10 11.83 26.38
C ASP A 41 14.05 11.25 25.42
N ILE A 42 13.83 9.93 25.50
CA ILE A 42 12.91 9.20 24.62
C ILE A 42 11.41 9.40 24.95
N THR A 43 11.11 10.18 26.00
CA THR A 43 9.72 10.45 26.41
C THR A 43 9.16 11.70 25.75
N GLN A 44 10.01 12.51 25.11
CA GLN A 44 9.61 13.71 24.43
C GLN A 44 8.78 13.43 23.18
N PHE A 45 7.89 14.36 22.86
CA PHE A 45 7.11 14.30 21.64
C PHE A 45 6.73 15.70 21.15
N ILE A 46 6.57 15.81 19.83
CA ILE A 46 5.83 16.90 19.21
C ILE A 46 4.53 16.34 18.64
N GLN A 47 3.46 17.08 18.82
CA GLN A 47 2.10 16.72 18.46
C GLN A 47 1.50 17.76 17.53
N ILE A 48 0.77 17.28 16.52
CA ILE A 48 0.12 18.09 15.52
C ILE A 48 -1.37 17.72 15.50
N ASP A 49 -2.23 18.71 15.74
CA ASP A 49 -3.67 18.61 15.45
C ASP A 49 -3.92 19.10 14.02
N LEU A 50 -4.40 18.21 13.16
CA LEU A 50 -4.75 18.50 11.77
C LEU A 50 -6.15 19.12 11.63
N GLY A 51 -6.87 19.31 12.75
CA GLY A 51 -8.23 19.87 12.82
C GLY A 51 -9.34 18.88 12.43
N LYS A 52 -9.06 18.03 11.44
CA LYS A 52 -9.93 16.95 10.94
C LYS A 52 -9.08 15.72 10.61
N ALA A 53 -9.71 14.60 10.34
CA ALA A 53 -8.98 13.41 9.89
C ALA A 53 -8.37 13.64 8.50
N TYR A 54 -7.13 13.19 8.34
CA TYR A 54 -6.35 13.27 7.10
C TYR A 54 -5.78 11.89 6.78
N HIS A 55 -5.70 11.58 5.48
CA HIS A 55 -4.93 10.47 4.96
C HIS A 55 -3.49 10.93 4.71
N VAL A 56 -2.63 10.69 5.69
CA VAL A 56 -1.22 11.06 5.66
C VAL A 56 -0.42 10.00 4.91
N THR A 57 0.37 10.44 3.93
CA THR A 57 1.15 9.55 3.04
C THR A 57 2.64 9.72 3.23
N HIS A 58 3.10 10.91 3.62
CA HIS A 58 4.52 11.14 3.88
C HIS A 58 4.72 12.27 4.88
N ILE A 59 5.87 12.21 5.54
CA ILE A 59 6.32 13.20 6.51
C ILE A 59 7.70 13.67 6.06
N VAL A 60 7.95 14.96 6.15
CA VAL A 60 9.27 15.55 5.92
C VAL A 60 9.81 16.06 7.24
N ILE A 61 11.06 15.74 7.56
CA ILE A 61 11.74 16.23 8.76
C ILE A 61 13.12 16.83 8.46
N ARG A 62 13.55 17.77 9.28
CA ARG A 62 14.90 18.37 9.28
C ARG A 62 15.34 18.69 10.71
N GLY A 63 16.65 18.75 10.96
CA GLY A 63 17.22 19.29 12.19
C GLY A 63 17.21 20.82 12.30
N ASP A 64 17.98 21.35 13.25
CA ASP A 64 18.22 22.79 13.41
C ASP A 64 19.49 23.28 12.68
N GLU A 65 19.62 24.59 12.51
CA GLU A 65 20.79 25.21 11.87
C GLU A 65 22.08 25.05 12.70
N ALA A 66 21.96 24.72 13.99
CA ALA A 66 23.08 24.58 14.92
C ALA A 66 23.71 23.18 14.91
N GLY A 67 23.19 22.24 14.11
CA GLY A 67 23.79 20.90 13.97
C GLY A 67 23.07 19.79 14.73
N SER A 68 21.92 20.05 15.35
CA SER A 68 21.14 19.06 16.12
C SER A 68 20.05 18.43 15.24
N TYR A 69 19.83 17.13 15.35
CA TYR A 69 18.81 16.44 14.55
C TYR A 69 18.39 15.09 15.15
N VAL A 70 17.19 14.63 14.76
CA VAL A 70 16.67 13.31 15.15
C VAL A 70 17.03 12.25 14.10
N SER A 71 17.68 11.17 14.52
CA SER A 71 18.18 10.09 13.66
C SER A 71 17.32 8.83 13.69
N LEU A 72 16.53 8.63 14.76
CA LEU A 72 15.55 7.56 14.89
C LEU A 72 14.30 8.09 15.59
N PHE A 73 13.12 7.73 15.11
CA PHE A 73 11.86 8.13 15.75
C PHE A 73 10.76 7.09 15.50
N ARG A 74 9.65 7.23 16.23
CA ARG A 74 8.39 6.52 15.95
C ARG A 74 7.23 7.50 15.85
N LEU A 75 6.13 7.03 15.27
CA LEU A 75 4.90 7.80 15.12
C LEU A 75 3.80 7.19 15.97
N LEU A 76 3.04 8.04 16.66
CA LEU A 76 1.77 7.67 17.27
C LEU A 76 0.66 8.51 16.64
N HIS A 77 -0.55 7.98 16.63
CA HIS A 77 -1.71 8.63 16.06
C HIS A 77 -2.93 8.49 16.97
N SER A 78 -3.87 9.41 16.81
CA SER A 78 -5.12 9.44 17.58
C SER A 78 -6.21 10.18 16.81
N ASP A 79 -7.46 9.79 17.04
CA ASP A 79 -8.64 10.51 16.55
C ASP A 79 -9.26 11.43 17.62
N ASP A 80 -8.97 11.18 18.90
CA ASP A 80 -9.61 11.82 20.05
C ASP A 80 -8.63 12.58 20.98
N ASN A 81 -7.32 12.55 20.69
CA ASN A 81 -6.25 13.12 21.52
C ASN A 81 -6.12 12.50 22.93
N ILE A 82 -6.81 11.38 23.19
CA ILE A 82 -6.82 10.68 24.48
C ILE A 82 -6.14 9.32 24.31
N ARG A 83 -6.58 8.53 23.32
CA ARG A 83 -6.05 7.20 23.02
C ARG A 83 -5.07 7.28 21.87
N TRP A 84 -3.84 6.86 22.14
CA TRP A 84 -2.75 6.93 21.19
C TRP A 84 -2.36 5.53 20.75
N HIS A 85 -2.26 5.35 19.44
CA HIS A 85 -1.89 4.10 18.81
C HIS A 85 -0.56 4.27 18.07
N PRO A 86 0.41 3.37 18.23
CA PRO A 86 1.61 3.39 17.41
C PRO A 86 1.25 3.22 15.93
N TYR A 87 2.04 3.80 15.03
CA TYR A 87 1.93 3.49 13.61
C TYR A 87 2.38 2.04 13.38
N SER A 88 1.48 1.27 12.78
CA SER A 88 1.71 -0.12 12.43
C SER A 88 1.79 -0.28 10.92
N GLU A 89 2.63 -1.19 10.45
CA GLU A 89 2.81 -1.48 9.04
C GLU A 89 3.06 -2.98 8.88
N ASP A 90 2.24 -3.62 8.05
CA ASP A 90 2.22 -5.06 7.85
C ASP A 90 2.10 -5.81 9.20
N ASN A 91 3.15 -6.52 9.61
CA ASN A 91 3.21 -7.27 10.87
C ASN A 91 3.98 -6.53 11.99
N ILE A 92 4.35 -5.27 11.77
CA ILE A 92 5.09 -4.43 12.72
C ILE A 92 4.10 -3.54 13.46
N VAL A 93 3.92 -3.75 14.76
CA VAL A 93 2.92 -3.06 15.58
C VAL A 93 3.39 -1.69 16.09
N ASP A 94 4.71 -1.46 16.19
CA ASP A 94 5.31 -0.15 16.51
C ASP A 94 6.53 0.07 15.61
N LYS A 95 6.33 0.72 14.46
CA LYS A 95 7.40 0.89 13.47
C LYS A 95 8.33 2.04 13.84
N PHE A 96 9.63 1.75 13.82
CA PHE A 96 10.68 2.76 13.92
C PHE A 96 11.12 3.23 12.54
N PHE A 97 11.37 4.53 12.44
CA PHE A 97 11.77 5.20 11.21
C PHE A 97 13.18 5.75 11.35
N SER A 98 14.00 5.50 10.33
CA SER A 98 15.29 6.18 10.19
C SER A 98 15.04 7.64 9.79
N GLY A 99 15.49 8.55 10.64
CA GLY A 99 15.34 9.99 10.51
C GLY A 99 16.44 10.64 9.66
N ASN A 100 16.89 11.81 10.10
CA ASN A 100 17.94 12.55 9.42
C ASN A 100 19.33 11.91 9.67
N VAL A 101 20.24 12.13 8.72
CA VAL A 101 21.67 11.78 8.83
C VAL A 101 22.57 13.02 8.97
N ASP A 102 21.97 14.19 8.83
CA ASP A 102 22.57 15.51 9.00
C ASP A 102 21.47 16.52 9.39
N SER A 103 21.86 17.71 9.83
CA SER A 103 20.91 18.70 10.35
C SER A 103 20.25 19.58 9.29
N GLN A 104 20.76 19.63 8.06
CA GLN A 104 20.37 20.62 7.06
C GLN A 104 19.50 20.05 5.93
N THR A 105 19.61 18.75 5.66
CA THR A 105 18.93 18.09 4.54
C THR A 105 17.54 17.62 4.94
N ASP A 106 16.55 17.94 4.10
CA ASP A 106 15.19 17.42 4.23
C ASP A 106 15.16 15.91 4.03
N ARG A 107 14.64 15.20 5.03
CA ARG A 107 14.39 13.77 4.94
C ARG A 107 12.90 13.53 4.77
N THR A 108 12.53 13.01 3.61
CA THR A 108 11.17 12.52 3.34
C THR A 108 11.03 11.07 3.76
N ILE A 109 10.08 10.79 4.64
CA ILE A 109 9.69 9.46 5.08
C ILE A 109 8.35 9.13 4.44
N LEU A 110 8.33 8.10 3.59
CA LEU A 110 7.10 7.59 2.97
C LEU A 110 6.42 6.61 3.93
N LEU A 111 5.13 6.84 4.22
CA LEU A 111 4.30 5.89 4.93
C LEU A 111 3.78 4.88 3.90
N THR A 112 4.25 3.64 4.03
CA THR A 112 3.96 2.57 3.08
C THR A 112 2.48 2.17 3.16
N GLN A 113 1.91 2.20 4.36
CA GLN A 113 0.47 2.21 4.60
C GLN A 113 0.03 3.64 4.99
N PRO A 114 -0.83 4.31 4.22
CA PRO A 114 -1.32 5.64 4.56
C PRO A 114 -2.00 5.66 5.93
N LEU A 115 -1.60 6.61 6.77
CA LEU A 115 -2.14 6.79 8.11
C LEU A 115 -3.39 7.66 8.05
N THR A 116 -4.52 7.17 8.54
CA THR A 116 -5.74 7.99 8.71
C THR A 116 -5.82 8.43 10.16
N ALA A 117 -5.64 9.74 10.42
CA ALA A 117 -5.69 10.28 11.77
C ALA A 117 -5.97 11.79 11.77
N ARG A 118 -6.49 12.30 12.88
CA ARG A 118 -6.55 13.75 13.14
C ARG A 118 -5.31 14.25 13.89
N TYR A 119 -4.86 13.50 14.88
CA TYR A 119 -3.72 13.84 15.72
C TYR A 119 -2.55 12.93 15.42
N ILE A 120 -1.37 13.53 15.26
CA ILE A 120 -0.13 12.78 15.03
C ILE A 120 0.92 13.25 16.03
N ARG A 121 1.65 12.29 16.61
CA ARG A 121 2.81 12.50 17.46
C ARG A 121 4.05 11.91 16.80
N LEU A 122 5.12 12.69 16.79
CA LEU A 122 6.46 12.20 16.50
C LEU A 122 7.23 12.12 17.81
N ASN A 123 7.72 10.92 18.13
CA ASN A 123 8.51 10.62 19.32
C ASN A 123 9.96 10.30 18.91
N PRO A 124 10.93 11.18 19.22
CA PRO A 124 12.34 10.90 19.03
C PRO A 124 12.79 9.70 19.87
N LEU A 125 13.62 8.84 19.27
CA LEU A 125 14.20 7.66 19.91
C LEU A 125 15.74 7.70 19.92
N SER A 126 16.34 8.42 18.97
CA SER A 126 17.78 8.70 18.87
C SER A 126 18.00 10.02 18.16
N TRP A 127 19.05 10.75 18.52
CA TRP A 127 19.40 12.07 17.99
C TRP A 127 20.91 12.27 18.02
N GLU A 128 21.37 13.29 17.30
CA GLU A 128 22.74 13.79 17.32
C GLU A 128 22.76 15.18 17.96
N ASN A 129 23.70 15.41 18.88
CA ASN A 129 23.77 16.57 19.77
C ASN A 129 22.55 16.72 20.69
N HIS A 130 21.41 17.15 20.14
CA HIS A 130 20.16 17.40 20.85
C HIS A 130 18.94 17.03 19.99
N ILE A 131 17.78 16.87 20.62
CA ILE A 131 16.52 16.75 19.90
C ILE A 131 16.19 18.12 19.29
N ALA A 132 16.16 18.17 17.96
CA ALA A 132 15.67 19.32 17.21
C ALA A 132 14.92 18.86 15.96
N LEU A 133 13.74 19.44 15.71
CA LEU A 133 12.89 19.07 14.58
C LEU A 133 12.21 20.26 13.93
N LYS A 134 12.33 20.30 12.61
CA LYS A 134 11.29 20.78 11.70
C LYS A 134 10.51 19.59 11.16
N ILE A 135 9.22 19.74 10.99
CA ILE A 135 8.32 18.71 10.49
C ILE A 135 7.24 19.30 9.58
N ASP A 136 6.92 18.56 8.53
CA ASP A 136 5.81 18.83 7.63
C ASP A 136 5.07 17.53 7.35
N ILE A 137 3.75 17.55 7.50
CA ILE A 137 2.86 16.41 7.30
C ILE A 137 2.13 16.59 5.98
N ARG A 138 2.22 15.58 5.11
CA ARG A 138 1.62 15.62 3.77
C ARG A 138 0.62 14.48 3.56
N GLY A 139 -0.50 14.84 2.96
CA GLY A 139 -1.63 13.94 2.77
C GLY A 139 -2.80 14.65 2.08
N CYS A 140 -3.96 13.99 2.09
CA CYS A 140 -5.23 14.58 1.65
C CYS A 140 -6.28 14.52 2.76
N SER A 141 -7.23 15.45 2.78
CA SER A 141 -8.27 15.48 3.82
C SER A 141 -9.21 14.28 3.67
N SER A 142 -9.64 13.67 4.78
CA SER A 142 -10.59 12.56 4.74
C SER A 142 -12.03 13.00 4.43
N THR A 143 -12.28 14.32 4.39
CA THR A 143 -13.59 14.95 4.17
C THR A 143 -13.71 15.69 2.83
N GLU A 144 -12.86 15.40 1.85
CA GLU A 144 -13.29 15.61 0.46
C GLU A 144 -14.24 14.48 0.10
N GLY A 145 -15.54 14.74 0.32
CA GLY A 145 -16.62 14.07 -0.37
C GLY A 145 -16.54 14.36 -1.86
N GLN A 146 -15.57 13.79 -2.54
CA GLN A 146 -15.82 13.38 -3.91
C GLN A 146 -16.90 12.29 -3.78
N HIS A 147 -18.00 12.44 -4.50
CA HIS A 147 -19.00 11.38 -4.67
C HIS A 147 -18.33 10.26 -5.48
N LEU A 148 -17.38 9.57 -4.84
CA LEU A 148 -16.54 8.56 -5.44
C LEU A 148 -17.38 7.32 -5.52
N CYS A 149 -17.72 6.95 -6.74
CA CYS A 149 -18.32 5.67 -6.97
C CYS A 149 -17.30 4.59 -6.59
N LYS A 150 -17.50 3.96 -5.42
CA LYS A 150 -16.69 2.83 -4.96
C LYS A 150 -17.10 1.59 -5.72
N VAL A 151 -16.12 0.81 -6.19
CA VAL A 151 -16.40 -0.51 -6.78
C VAL A 151 -17.06 -1.39 -5.70
N PRO A 152 -18.29 -1.90 -5.91
CA PRO A 152 -18.95 -2.75 -4.92
C PRO A 152 -18.18 -4.07 -4.76
N PHE A 153 -18.26 -4.68 -3.58
CA PHE A 153 -17.70 -6.02 -3.39
C PHE A 153 -18.37 -7.03 -4.35
N PRO A 154 -17.59 -7.95 -4.94
CA PRO A 154 -18.16 -9.01 -5.77
C PRO A 154 -19.10 -9.90 -4.93
N PRO A 155 -20.17 -10.44 -5.53
CA PRO A 155 -21.05 -11.37 -4.83
C PRO A 155 -20.35 -12.71 -4.60
N ASP A 156 -20.79 -13.44 -3.57
CA ASP A 156 -20.30 -14.80 -3.31
C ASP A 156 -20.47 -15.68 -4.58
N LYS A 157 -19.36 -16.24 -5.06
CA LYS A 157 -19.27 -17.02 -6.32
C LYS A 157 -19.61 -16.22 -7.58
N GLY A 158 -19.30 -14.93 -7.58
CA GLY A 158 -19.42 -14.04 -8.72
C GLY A 158 -18.24 -13.09 -8.89
N ALA A 159 -18.31 -12.26 -9.92
CA ALA A 159 -17.34 -11.21 -10.24
C ALA A 159 -18.06 -9.89 -10.48
N VAL A 160 -17.34 -8.78 -10.40
CA VAL A 160 -17.86 -7.44 -10.74
C VAL A 160 -16.94 -6.79 -11.76
N SER A 161 -17.52 -6.17 -12.78
CA SER A 161 -16.83 -5.30 -13.74
C SER A 161 -17.49 -3.93 -13.72
N CYS A 162 -16.71 -2.86 -13.57
CA CYS A 162 -17.22 -1.49 -13.57
C CYS A 162 -16.64 -0.72 -14.75
N GLU A 163 -17.51 0.02 -15.44
CA GLU A 163 -17.15 0.92 -16.53
C GLU A 163 -17.56 2.35 -16.16
N GLY A 164 -16.70 3.32 -16.48
CA GLY A 164 -16.92 4.73 -16.18
C GLY A 164 -15.74 5.37 -15.48
N ASN A 165 -16.00 6.47 -14.78
CA ASN A 165 -15.00 7.20 -14.02
C ASN A 165 -15.39 7.28 -12.55
N VAL A 166 -14.56 7.99 -11.79
CA VAL A 166 -14.69 8.10 -10.34
C VAL A 166 -15.97 8.83 -9.86
N SER A 167 -16.66 9.61 -10.70
CA SER A 167 -17.91 10.32 -10.36
C SER A 167 -19.17 9.72 -10.99
N ARG A 168 -19.03 8.87 -12.01
CA ARG A 168 -20.12 8.14 -12.64
C ARG A 168 -19.63 6.80 -13.18
N GLN A 169 -20.13 5.70 -12.60
CA GLN A 169 -19.78 4.35 -13.03
C GLN A 169 -21.00 3.44 -13.09
N VAL A 170 -20.96 2.48 -14.00
CA VAL A 170 -21.90 1.36 -14.08
C VAL A 170 -21.13 0.09 -13.75
N CYS A 171 -21.51 -0.57 -12.68
CA CYS A 171 -20.96 -1.85 -12.24
C CYS A 171 -21.90 -2.99 -12.59
N THR A 172 -21.37 -4.00 -13.27
CA THR A 172 -22.07 -5.24 -13.60
C THR A 172 -21.50 -6.36 -12.77
N ALA A 173 -22.34 -7.00 -11.96
CA ALA A 173 -21.99 -8.23 -11.30
C ALA A 173 -22.43 -9.43 -12.14
N PHE A 174 -21.62 -10.49 -12.14
CA PHE A 174 -21.84 -11.73 -12.87
C PHE A 174 -21.68 -12.92 -11.93
N CYS A 175 -22.54 -13.92 -12.07
CA CYS A 175 -22.37 -15.18 -11.36
C CYS A 175 -21.47 -16.15 -12.14
N LEU A 176 -20.58 -16.86 -11.44
CA LEU A 176 -19.66 -17.80 -12.08
C LEU A 176 -20.36 -19.13 -12.41
N GLY A 177 -20.04 -19.68 -13.59
CA GLY A 177 -20.61 -20.95 -14.05
C GLY A 177 -22.10 -20.83 -14.42
N ASN A 178 -22.93 -21.70 -13.85
CA ASN A 178 -24.38 -21.74 -14.12
C ASN A 178 -25.21 -21.13 -12.97
N LEU A 179 -24.56 -20.39 -12.06
CA LEU A 179 -25.24 -19.73 -10.96
C LEU A 179 -25.96 -18.47 -11.44
N VAL A 180 -26.99 -18.05 -10.71
CA VAL A 180 -27.80 -16.86 -11.05
C VAL A 180 -28.10 -16.02 -9.82
N PHE A 181 -28.37 -14.73 -10.02
CA PHE A 181 -29.00 -13.89 -9.02
C PHE A 181 -30.49 -14.24 -8.96
N GLU A 182 -31.03 -14.32 -7.75
CA GLU A 182 -32.42 -14.65 -7.50
C GLU A 182 -33.36 -13.78 -8.35
N ASN A 183 -34.12 -14.42 -9.25
CA ASN A 183 -35.06 -13.78 -10.18
C ASN A 183 -34.47 -12.71 -11.12
N LYS A 184 -33.14 -12.65 -11.28
CA LYS A 184 -32.46 -11.60 -12.06
C LYS A 184 -31.46 -12.11 -13.11
N GLY A 185 -31.27 -13.42 -13.23
CA GLY A 185 -30.42 -14.04 -14.26
C GLY A 185 -28.93 -14.05 -13.89
N PRO A 186 -28.00 -14.28 -14.85
CA PRO A 186 -26.57 -14.45 -14.56
C PRO A 186 -25.83 -13.15 -14.28
N ALA A 187 -26.45 -11.99 -14.56
CA ALA A 187 -25.83 -10.68 -14.40
C ALA A 187 -26.82 -9.62 -13.92
N ILE A 188 -26.35 -8.68 -13.10
CA ILE A 188 -27.13 -7.52 -12.65
C ILE A 188 -26.29 -6.25 -12.71
N HIS A 189 -26.92 -5.14 -13.07
CA HIS A 189 -26.26 -3.85 -13.24
C HIS A 189 -26.63 -2.89 -12.10
N TYR A 190 -25.64 -2.10 -11.67
CA TYR A 190 -25.80 -1.03 -10.71
C TYR A 190 -25.12 0.25 -11.24
N SER A 191 -25.81 1.38 -11.15
CA SER A 191 -25.30 2.68 -11.59
C SER A 191 -25.09 3.60 -10.41
N CYS A 192 -23.93 4.22 -10.32
CA CYS A 192 -23.62 5.26 -9.35
C CYS A 192 -23.42 6.60 -10.06
N ASN A 193 -24.01 7.65 -9.48
CA ASN A 193 -23.84 9.06 -9.86
C ASN A 193 -23.92 9.97 -8.62
N GLU A 194 -23.68 11.27 -8.81
CA GLU A 194 -23.68 12.30 -7.75
C GLU A 194 -25.03 12.50 -7.04
N GLU A 195 -26.12 11.91 -7.54
CA GLU A 195 -27.48 12.01 -6.98
C GLU A 195 -27.98 10.67 -6.40
N SER A 196 -27.16 9.60 -6.45
CA SER A 196 -27.59 8.26 -6.04
C SER A 196 -27.30 7.97 -4.56
N ASP A 197 -28.36 7.88 -3.77
CA ASP A 197 -28.30 7.39 -2.39
C ASP A 197 -27.94 5.88 -2.33
N GLU A 198 -26.86 5.58 -1.60
CA GLU A 198 -26.58 4.32 -0.89
C GLU A 198 -26.76 2.95 -1.60
N ILE A 199 -25.91 2.61 -2.58
CA ILE A 199 -25.54 1.18 -2.81
C ILE A 199 -24.02 0.95 -2.65
N SER A 200 -23.31 1.94 -2.09
CA SER A 200 -21.91 1.80 -1.66
C SER A 200 -21.73 0.92 -0.39
N ALA A 201 -22.81 0.63 0.36
CA ALA A 201 -22.73 -0.04 1.65
C ALA A 201 -23.24 -1.51 1.71
N ARG A 202 -23.97 -2.01 0.70
CA ARG A 202 -24.69 -3.31 0.82
C ARG A 202 -24.21 -4.44 -0.11
N GLY A 203 -23.32 -4.17 -1.07
CA GLY A 203 -22.78 -5.19 -1.99
C GLY A 203 -23.83 -5.81 -2.93
N PHE A 204 -23.39 -6.68 -3.85
CA PHE A 204 -24.32 -7.44 -4.70
C PHE A 204 -24.89 -8.66 -3.94
N PRO A 205 -26.17 -9.02 -4.18
CA PRO A 205 -26.76 -10.23 -3.60
C PRO A 205 -25.98 -11.49 -4.02
N PRO A 206 -25.95 -12.56 -3.20
CA PRO A 206 -25.17 -13.75 -3.50
C PRO A 206 -25.72 -14.51 -4.73
N CYS A 207 -24.83 -15.23 -5.40
CA CYS A 207 -25.20 -16.13 -6.49
C CYS A 207 -25.78 -17.44 -5.94
N ILE A 208 -26.97 -17.83 -6.41
CA ILE A 208 -27.68 -19.03 -6.00
C ILE A 208 -27.71 -20.09 -7.12
N GLY A 209 -27.78 -21.37 -6.74
CA GLY A 209 -27.84 -22.51 -7.66
C GLY A 209 -26.98 -23.70 -7.21
N GLU A 210 -27.19 -24.86 -7.84
CA GLU A 210 -26.40 -26.07 -7.58
C GLU A 210 -25.08 -26.09 -8.38
N PHE A 211 -23.98 -26.24 -7.67
CA PHE A 211 -22.66 -26.51 -8.25
C PHE A 211 -22.66 -27.92 -8.85
N THR A 212 -23.08 -28.06 -10.10
CA THR A 212 -22.91 -29.33 -10.81
C THR A 212 -21.42 -29.55 -11.06
N LYS A 213 -20.89 -30.68 -10.54
CA LYS A 213 -19.47 -31.12 -10.61
C LYS A 213 -18.84 -31.13 -12.02
N LYS A 214 -19.60 -30.82 -13.07
CA LYS A 214 -19.14 -30.77 -14.47
C LYS A 214 -18.42 -29.48 -14.86
N ASN A 215 -18.49 -28.42 -14.04
CA ASN A 215 -17.78 -27.16 -14.25
C ASN A 215 -16.58 -26.97 -13.32
N ARG A 216 -15.69 -27.97 -13.24
CA ARG A 216 -14.27 -27.68 -12.93
C ARG A 216 -13.65 -27.08 -14.19
N MET A 217 -13.69 -25.76 -14.35
CA MET A 217 -12.50 -25.13 -14.91
C MET A 217 -11.40 -25.30 -13.87
N MET A 218 -10.41 -26.13 -14.23
CA MET A 218 -9.19 -26.36 -13.47
C MET A 218 -8.53 -25.02 -13.16
N TYR A 219 -8.35 -24.71 -11.87
CA TYR A 219 -7.03 -24.52 -11.28
C TYR A 219 -7.15 -24.84 -9.79
N ILE A 220 -7.08 -26.13 -9.48
CA ILE A 220 -6.72 -26.57 -8.12
C ILE A 220 -5.21 -26.56 -8.12
N ILE A 221 -4.60 -25.65 -7.35
CA ILE A 221 -3.20 -25.77 -6.96
C ILE A 221 -3.14 -27.00 -6.04
N SER A 222 -2.87 -28.15 -6.63
CA SER A 222 -2.50 -29.35 -5.89
C SER A 222 -1.16 -29.10 -5.18
N ALA A 223 -0.91 -29.79 -4.07
CA ALA A 223 0.40 -29.79 -3.43
C ALA A 223 1.49 -30.12 -4.47
N GLY A 224 2.35 -29.14 -4.80
CA GLY A 224 3.36 -29.23 -5.86
C GLY A 224 3.19 -28.28 -7.05
N SER A 225 2.17 -27.41 -7.05
CA SER A 225 2.02 -26.34 -8.06
C SER A 225 2.81 -25.07 -7.65
N CYS A 226 3.51 -24.46 -8.61
CA CYS A 226 4.35 -23.26 -8.43
C CYS A 226 3.79 -22.08 -9.24
N MET A 227 4.15 -20.86 -8.85
CA MET A 227 3.78 -19.61 -9.53
C MET A 227 4.92 -19.13 -10.43
N PHE A 228 4.61 -18.54 -11.58
CA PHE A 228 5.60 -17.99 -12.51
C PHE A 228 5.22 -16.61 -13.03
N GLU A 229 3.94 -16.39 -13.34
CA GLU A 229 3.42 -15.17 -13.95
C GLU A 229 2.29 -14.55 -13.12
N GLU A 230 2.00 -13.26 -13.31
CA GLU A 230 0.94 -12.54 -12.58
C GLU A 230 -0.44 -13.20 -12.73
N ILE A 231 -0.71 -13.86 -13.86
CA ILE A 231 -1.95 -14.61 -14.07
C ILE A 231 -2.15 -15.73 -13.04
N ASP A 232 -1.06 -16.30 -12.51
CA ASP A 232 -1.13 -17.32 -11.47
C ASP A 232 -1.57 -16.73 -10.12
N CYS A 233 -1.46 -15.41 -9.92
CA CYS A 233 -1.85 -14.73 -8.68
C CYS A 233 -3.30 -14.20 -8.68
N LEU A 234 -3.98 -14.12 -9.83
CA LEU A 234 -5.28 -13.44 -9.96
C LEU A 234 -6.42 -14.01 -9.09
N ASN A 235 -6.32 -15.26 -8.65
CA ASN A 235 -7.36 -15.93 -7.86
C ASN A 235 -6.80 -16.79 -6.72
N VAL A 236 -5.64 -16.42 -6.17
CA VAL A 236 -4.99 -17.16 -5.08
C VAL A 236 -4.80 -16.24 -3.87
N ALA A 237 -4.73 -16.83 -2.68
CA ALA A 237 -4.60 -16.06 -1.45
C ALA A 237 -3.32 -15.21 -1.48
N SER A 238 -3.34 -14.04 -0.85
CA SER A 238 -2.11 -13.25 -0.72
C SER A 238 -1.18 -13.96 0.25
N SER A 239 -0.08 -14.53 -0.27
CA SER A 239 0.85 -15.39 0.47
C SER A 239 2.12 -15.63 -0.35
N ASN A 240 3.06 -16.37 0.23
CA ASN A 240 4.26 -16.85 -0.43
C ASN A 240 4.03 -18.27 -0.97
N TYR A 241 4.50 -18.49 -2.19
CA TYR A 241 4.33 -19.71 -2.97
C TYR A 241 5.64 -20.13 -3.61
N GLN A 242 5.74 -21.40 -3.97
CA GLN A 242 6.90 -21.90 -4.71
C GLN A 242 7.02 -21.16 -6.06
N TYR A 243 8.20 -20.62 -6.39
CA TYR A 243 8.46 -20.05 -7.71
C TYR A 243 8.86 -21.14 -8.70
N CYS A 244 8.34 -21.10 -9.93
CA CYS A 244 8.65 -22.10 -10.94
C CYS A 244 10.05 -21.95 -11.57
N GLY A 245 10.69 -20.79 -11.48
CA GLY A 245 11.96 -20.55 -12.18
C GLY A 245 13.21 -20.92 -11.38
N SER A 246 13.10 -21.10 -10.06
CA SER A 246 14.25 -21.39 -9.18
C SER A 246 13.78 -21.85 -7.80
N CYS A 247 14.50 -22.81 -7.19
CA CYS A 247 14.28 -23.17 -5.77
C CYS A 247 14.80 -22.11 -4.80
N HIS A 248 15.75 -21.27 -5.23
CA HIS A 248 16.30 -20.18 -4.43
C HIS A 248 15.45 -18.91 -4.48
N HIS A 249 14.30 -18.96 -5.15
CA HIS A 249 13.35 -17.88 -5.20
C HIS A 249 11.94 -18.37 -4.85
N PHE A 250 11.09 -17.47 -4.42
CA PHE A 250 9.68 -17.71 -4.14
C PHE A 250 8.83 -16.58 -4.70
N SER A 251 7.56 -16.87 -4.95
CA SER A 251 6.59 -15.90 -5.44
C SER A 251 5.71 -15.43 -4.30
N THR A 252 5.66 -14.13 -4.06
CA THR A 252 4.63 -13.51 -3.23
C THR A 252 3.49 -13.09 -4.13
N CYS A 253 2.29 -13.63 -3.92
CA CYS A 253 1.08 -13.05 -4.49
C CYS A 253 0.52 -12.02 -3.50
N SER A 254 0.20 -10.82 -3.97
CA SER A 254 -0.52 -9.82 -3.18
C SER A 254 -1.52 -9.09 -4.06
N SER A 255 -2.81 -9.20 -3.73
CA SER A 255 -3.90 -8.55 -4.48
C SER A 255 -3.87 -8.81 -5.99
N GLY A 256 -3.51 -10.02 -6.41
CA GLY A 256 -3.43 -10.41 -7.83
C GLY A 256 -2.08 -10.15 -8.50
N TYR A 257 -1.15 -9.46 -7.83
CA TYR A 257 0.20 -9.19 -8.34
C TYR A 257 1.22 -10.22 -7.86
N LEU A 258 2.17 -10.59 -8.73
CA LEU A 258 3.25 -11.54 -8.44
C LEU A 258 4.57 -10.81 -8.21
N TYR A 259 5.22 -11.07 -7.08
CA TYR A 259 6.58 -10.59 -6.79
C TYR A 259 7.52 -11.79 -6.64
N VAL A 260 8.61 -11.81 -7.39
CA VAL A 260 9.65 -12.82 -7.24
C VAL A 260 10.68 -12.34 -6.21
N ARG A 261 10.94 -13.14 -5.18
CA ARG A 261 11.88 -12.82 -4.10
C ARG A 261 12.92 -13.92 -3.95
N ALA A 262 14.16 -13.56 -3.65
CA ALA A 262 15.23 -14.51 -3.38
C ALA A 262 15.20 -14.99 -1.93
N CYS A 263 15.57 -16.25 -1.71
CA CYS A 263 15.93 -16.76 -0.39
C CYS A 263 17.34 -16.28 0.00
N PRO A 264 17.65 -16.18 1.31
CA PRO A 264 19.01 -15.98 1.79
C PRO A 264 19.97 -17.06 1.27
N GLU A 265 21.27 -16.74 1.18
CA GLU A 265 22.23 -17.54 0.40
C GLU A 265 22.17 -19.04 0.71
N GLN A 266 22.07 -19.82 -0.38
CA GLN A 266 22.00 -21.29 -0.40
C GLN A 266 20.74 -21.92 0.23
N LEU A 267 19.73 -21.13 0.63
CA LEU A 267 18.45 -21.67 1.09
C LEU A 267 17.46 -21.83 -0.06
N GLU A 268 16.54 -22.78 0.10
CA GLU A 268 15.47 -23.10 -0.83
C GLU A 268 14.11 -22.84 -0.19
N TYR A 269 13.17 -22.28 -0.94
CA TYR A 269 11.83 -22.05 -0.41
C TYR A 269 11.06 -23.36 -0.24
N ASP A 270 10.51 -23.58 0.97
CA ASP A 270 9.61 -24.70 1.29
C ASP A 270 8.18 -24.17 1.45
N ALA A 271 7.33 -24.47 0.47
CA ALA A 271 5.95 -24.00 0.40
C ALA A 271 5.00 -24.68 1.41
N ARG A 272 5.38 -25.82 2.00
CA ARG A 272 4.59 -26.43 3.08
C ARG A 272 4.84 -25.71 4.39
N LYS A 273 6.08 -25.25 4.62
CA LYS A 273 6.47 -24.50 5.82
C LYS A 273 6.30 -22.99 5.66
N GLY A 274 6.20 -22.50 4.43
CA GLY A 274 6.06 -21.08 4.13
C GLY A 274 7.36 -20.27 4.25
N GLN A 275 8.53 -20.91 4.29
CA GLN A 275 9.82 -20.26 4.58
C GLN A 275 11.00 -20.89 3.82
N CYS A 276 12.13 -20.17 3.77
CA CYS A 276 13.38 -20.65 3.18
C CYS A 276 14.10 -21.60 4.14
N GLU A 277 14.49 -22.77 3.64
CA GLU A 277 15.06 -23.89 4.38
C GLU A 277 16.33 -24.40 3.69
N TYR A 278 17.22 -25.06 4.43
CA TYR A 278 18.44 -25.62 3.83
C TYR A 278 18.15 -26.75 2.83
N ARG A 279 17.02 -27.43 3.00
CA ARG A 279 16.53 -28.46 2.06
C ARG A 279 15.02 -28.40 1.97
N SER A 280 14.50 -27.99 0.82
CA SER A 280 13.05 -27.88 0.62
C SER A 280 12.40 -29.25 0.43
N SER A 281 11.29 -29.50 1.11
CA SER A 281 10.45 -30.70 0.90
C SER A 281 9.47 -30.54 -0.25
N THR A 282 9.33 -29.32 -0.79
CA THR A 282 8.40 -28.98 -1.88
C THR A 282 9.08 -28.60 -3.17
N CYS A 283 10.35 -28.15 -3.12
CA CYS A 283 11.09 -27.82 -4.32
C CYS A 283 11.79 -29.07 -4.88
N SER A 284 11.35 -29.50 -6.06
CA SER A 284 11.93 -30.62 -6.80
C SER A 284 12.46 -30.12 -8.15
N THR A 285 13.66 -30.55 -8.54
CA THR A 285 14.34 -30.16 -9.78
C THR A 285 13.53 -30.45 -11.06
N SER A 286 12.49 -31.29 -10.99
CA SER A 286 11.56 -31.55 -12.09
C SER A 286 10.53 -30.43 -12.35
N HIS A 287 10.22 -29.60 -11.35
CA HIS A 287 9.24 -28.50 -11.46
C HIS A 287 9.85 -27.21 -11.99
N VAL A 288 11.18 -27.05 -11.86
CA VAL A 288 11.92 -25.82 -12.19
C VAL A 288 12.05 -25.58 -13.70
N SER A 289 11.75 -26.58 -14.55
CA SER A 289 12.10 -26.52 -15.99
C SER A 289 10.92 -26.61 -16.97
N ARG A 290 9.72 -27.08 -16.60
CA ARG A 290 8.68 -27.38 -17.61
C ARG A 290 7.80 -26.20 -18.01
N ARG A 291 7.56 -25.23 -17.11
CA ARG A 291 6.67 -24.08 -17.38
C ARG A 291 7.43 -22.85 -17.90
N ALA A 292 8.67 -22.65 -17.42
CA ALA A 292 9.55 -21.57 -17.88
C ALA A 292 9.94 -21.68 -19.38
N GLN A 293 9.83 -22.86 -19.99
CA GLN A 293 10.10 -23.07 -21.42
C GLN A 293 8.91 -22.77 -22.34
N MET A 294 7.69 -22.56 -21.81
CA MET A 294 6.48 -22.37 -22.63
C MET A 294 6.12 -20.90 -22.94
N SER A 295 6.74 -19.90 -22.28
CA SER A 295 6.38 -18.48 -22.50
C SER A 295 6.98 -17.84 -23.77
N THR A 296 7.85 -18.55 -24.51
CA THR A 296 8.40 -18.10 -25.80
C THR A 296 7.42 -18.18 -26.97
N ILE A 297 6.20 -18.71 -26.78
CA ILE A 297 5.26 -18.98 -27.89
C ILE A 297 4.24 -17.85 -28.10
N TYR A 298 4.13 -16.87 -27.18
CA TYR A 298 3.17 -15.76 -27.32
C TYR A 298 3.73 -14.44 -27.87
N SER A 299 4.96 -14.39 -28.38
CA SER A 299 5.43 -13.28 -29.22
C SER A 299 5.12 -13.53 -30.70
N SER A 300 3.85 -13.36 -31.09
CA SER A 300 3.44 -13.38 -32.50
C SER A 300 2.28 -12.44 -32.73
N ILE A 301 2.53 -11.13 -32.61
CA ILE A 301 1.64 -10.10 -33.14
C ILE A 301 2.43 -9.23 -34.12
N ARG A 302 1.81 -9.07 -35.30
CA ARG A 302 2.32 -8.62 -36.59
C ARG A 302 3.01 -7.25 -36.55
N LEU A 303 4.22 -7.17 -37.09
CA LEU A 303 4.79 -5.92 -37.60
C LEU A 303 4.16 -5.61 -38.96
N VAL A 304 3.40 -4.52 -39.01
CA VAL A 304 2.89 -3.92 -40.25
C VAL A 304 4.07 -3.38 -41.05
N HIS A 305 4.22 -3.89 -42.27
CA HIS A 305 5.18 -3.39 -43.25
C HIS A 305 4.81 -1.96 -43.68
N TRP A 306 5.77 -1.04 -43.60
CA TRP A 306 5.82 0.13 -44.48
C TRP A 306 7.06 -0.03 -45.35
N ALA A 307 6.83 -0.22 -46.65
CA ALA A 307 7.87 -0.30 -47.66
C ALA A 307 8.38 1.11 -47.96
N VAL A 308 9.69 1.33 -47.80
CA VAL A 308 10.41 2.40 -48.51
C VAL A 308 11.34 1.71 -49.48
N THR A 309 11.02 1.84 -50.77
CA THR A 309 11.88 1.41 -51.88
C THR A 309 13.11 2.33 -51.96
N PRO A 310 14.34 1.80 -52.05
CA PRO A 310 15.48 2.58 -52.48
C PRO A 310 15.51 2.66 -54.01
N THR A 311 15.42 3.87 -54.55
CA THR A 311 15.81 4.17 -55.93
C THR A 311 17.34 4.09 -56.03
N THR A 312 17.84 3.07 -56.70
CA THR A 312 19.21 3.06 -57.26
C THR A 312 19.14 3.60 -58.69
N VAL A 313 19.87 4.67 -59.01
CA VAL A 313 20.56 4.81 -60.31
C VAL A 313 21.76 5.75 -60.13
N ASN A 314 22.94 5.22 -60.50
CA ASN A 314 24.20 5.82 -60.98
C ASN A 314 24.45 7.33 -60.82
#